data_AF-F4GG53-F1
#
_entry.id   AF-F4GG53-F1
#
_cell.length_a   1.000
_cell.length_b   1.000
_cell.length_c   1.000
_cell.angle_alpha   90.00
_cell.angle_beta   90.00
_cell.angle_gamma   90.00
#
_symmetry.space_group_name_H-M   'P 1'
#
loop_
_entity.id
_entity.type
_entity.pdbx_description
1 polymer ?
#
loop_
_entity_poly.entity_id
_entity_poly.type
_entity_poly.pdbx_seq_one_letter_code
_entity_poly.pdbx_strand_id
1 'polypeptide(L)'
;MFACLLALWALPSAVRAQHHGEVADLQLERTAEGLLLSAALQLELPEVVEDALYKGISMHFIAEAEVVRQRWYWSDKTVARATRFLRLNYQPLTRRWRLTQSPVPFAANGLGVSLGQNFEELPDALSAMQRIARWKIADEAQIDEGVPYVVNFQFRLDMSQLPRPLQIGAVGRSGWDIVLARSVRLPAAEAAR
;
A
#
# COMPACT_ATOMS: atom_id res chain seq x y z
N MET A 1 -2.55 15.08 -61.91
CA MET A 1 -1.38 14.50 -61.22
C MET A 1 -1.21 15.24 -59.89
N PHE A 2 -1.98 14.93 -58.85
CA PHE A 2 -1.80 13.84 -57.87
C PHE A 2 -0.39 13.80 -57.26
N ALA A 3 -0.24 14.35 -56.06
CA ALA A 3 0.76 13.93 -55.07
C ALA A 3 0.34 14.44 -53.68
N CYS A 4 -0.55 13.68 -53.03
CA CYS A 4 -0.76 13.74 -51.58
C CYS A 4 0.56 13.44 -50.87
N LEU A 5 1.05 14.35 -50.02
CA LEU A 5 2.03 13.98 -48.99
C LEU A 5 1.37 14.07 -47.61
N LEU A 6 1.33 12.90 -46.99
CA LEU A 6 0.67 12.58 -45.73
C LEU A 6 1.27 13.37 -44.57
N ALA A 7 0.47 14.27 -43.99
CA ALA A 7 0.73 14.78 -42.64
C ALA A 7 0.36 13.66 -41.64
N LEU A 8 1.35 12.88 -41.24
CA LEU A 8 1.24 11.86 -40.21
C LEU A 8 1.02 12.56 -38.87
N TRP A 9 -0.24 12.71 -38.47
CA TRP A 9 -0.62 13.18 -37.14
C TRP A 9 -0.18 12.15 -36.11
N ALA A 10 0.89 12.46 -35.38
CA ALA A 10 1.27 11.74 -34.18
C ALA A 10 0.18 11.98 -33.12
N LEU A 11 -0.74 11.02 -33.00
CA LEU A 11 -1.69 10.97 -31.89
C LEU A 11 -0.87 10.81 -30.61
N PRO A 12 -0.98 11.70 -29.61
CA PRO A 12 -0.37 11.47 -28.32
C PRO A 12 -1.08 10.26 -27.71
N SER A 13 -0.38 9.14 -27.61
CA SER A 13 -0.81 7.98 -26.86
C SER A 13 -1.12 8.47 -25.44
N ALA A 14 -2.40 8.53 -25.08
CA ALA A 14 -2.79 8.74 -23.70
C ALA A 14 -2.26 7.56 -22.90
N VAL A 15 -1.11 7.74 -22.25
CA VAL A 15 -0.61 6.84 -21.23
C VAL A 15 -1.65 6.88 -20.13
N ARG A 16 -2.59 5.94 -20.15
CA ARG A 16 -3.50 5.74 -19.04
C ARG A 16 -2.65 5.19 -17.92
N ALA A 17 -2.47 6.01 -16.88
CA ALA A 17 -2.00 5.52 -15.59
C ALA A 17 -2.96 4.38 -15.20
N GLN A 18 -2.47 3.15 -15.25
CA GLN A 18 -3.22 1.99 -14.82
C GLN A 18 -3.31 2.08 -13.30
N HIS A 19 -4.45 2.50 -12.79
CA HIS A 19 -4.75 2.44 -11.37
C HIS A 19 -5.08 0.99 -11.03
N HIS A 20 -4.20 0.32 -10.29
CA HIS A 20 -4.37 -1.06 -9.85
C HIS A 20 -5.18 -1.15 -8.54
N GLY A 21 -6.20 -0.30 -8.43
CA GLY A 21 -7.08 -0.20 -7.27
C GLY A 21 -7.16 1.19 -6.62
N GLU A 22 -7.78 1.23 -5.44
CA GLU A 22 -7.96 2.42 -4.61
C GLU A 22 -8.11 2.12 -3.11
N VAL A 23 -8.09 3.17 -2.28
CA VAL A 23 -8.43 3.08 -0.84
C VAL A 23 -9.91 3.44 -0.68
N ALA A 24 -10.77 2.43 -0.69
CA ALA A 24 -12.23 2.58 -0.66
C ALA A 24 -12.74 3.27 0.62
N ASP A 25 -12.20 2.90 1.77
CA ASP A 25 -12.51 3.57 3.04
C ASP A 25 -11.27 3.76 3.90
N LEU A 26 -11.23 4.87 4.64
CA LEU A 26 -10.18 5.17 5.59
C LEU A 26 -10.77 5.96 6.76
N GLN A 27 -10.72 5.33 7.93
CA GLN A 27 -11.27 5.85 9.18
C GLN A 27 -10.16 6.02 10.20
N LEU A 28 -10.28 7.09 10.99
CA LEU A 28 -9.35 7.46 12.04
C LEU A 28 -10.11 7.54 13.35
N GLU A 29 -9.62 6.85 14.37
CA GLU A 29 -10.22 6.80 15.69
C GLU A 29 -9.19 7.20 16.75
N ARG A 30 -9.53 8.20 17.57
CA ARG A 30 -8.72 8.60 18.72
C ARG A 30 -9.14 7.74 19.91
N THR A 31 -8.18 7.08 20.54
CA THR A 31 -8.40 6.23 21.72
C THR A 31 -7.34 6.52 22.78
N ALA A 32 -7.54 6.03 24.00
CA ALA A 32 -6.53 6.10 25.07
C ALA A 32 -5.21 5.37 24.71
N GLU A 33 -5.25 4.42 23.77
CA GLU A 33 -4.04 3.74 23.28
C GLU A 33 -3.28 4.59 22.25
N GLY A 34 -3.90 5.65 21.72
CA GLY A 34 -3.37 6.50 20.66
C GLY A 34 -4.30 6.58 19.45
N LEU A 35 -3.74 7.01 18.31
CA LEU A 35 -4.48 7.15 17.06
C LEU A 35 -4.52 5.82 16.32
N LEU A 36 -5.73 5.31 16.09
CA LEU A 36 -5.98 4.08 15.35
C LEU A 36 -6.45 4.41 13.92
N LEU A 37 -5.95 3.64 12.96
CA LEU A 37 -6.34 3.68 11.55
C LEU A 37 -7.02 2.37 11.16
N SER A 38 -8.16 2.48 10.52
CA SER A 38 -8.83 1.38 9.82
C SER A 38 -8.96 1.76 8.34
N ALA A 39 -8.63 0.84 7.44
CA ALA A 39 -8.72 1.05 6.01
C ALA A 39 -9.27 -0.18 5.30
N ALA A 40 -10.12 0.07 4.30
CA ALA A 40 -10.54 -0.91 3.31
C ALA A 40 -9.93 -0.51 1.96
N LEU A 41 -9.15 -1.43 1.40
CA LEU A 41 -8.51 -1.30 0.11
C LEU A 41 -9.33 -2.07 -0.92
N GLN A 42 -9.37 -1.58 -2.15
CA GLN A 42 -9.76 -2.33 -3.33
C GLN A 42 -8.50 -2.53 -4.13
N LEU A 43 -7.94 -3.75 -4.08
CA LEU A 43 -6.69 -4.07 -4.76
C LEU A 43 -6.99 -4.91 -5.99
N GLU A 44 -6.53 -4.45 -7.15
CA GLU A 44 -6.54 -5.22 -8.39
C GLU A 44 -5.11 -5.64 -8.69
N LEU A 45 -4.80 -6.94 -8.63
CA LEU A 45 -3.46 -7.39 -9.00
C LEU A 45 -3.30 -7.38 -10.52
N PRO A 46 -2.22 -6.77 -11.05
CA PRO A 46 -1.85 -6.96 -12.43
C PRO A 46 -1.52 -8.43 -12.71
N GLU A 47 -1.89 -8.91 -13.90
CA GLU A 47 -1.66 -10.28 -14.35
C GLU A 47 -0.18 -10.71 -14.21
N VAL A 48 0.77 -9.82 -14.48
CA VAL A 48 2.20 -10.12 -14.35
C VAL A 48 2.63 -10.38 -12.90
N VAL A 49 1.98 -9.75 -11.92
CA VAL A 49 2.25 -9.95 -10.49
C VAL A 49 1.65 -11.28 -10.05
N GLU A 50 0.43 -11.58 -10.50
CA GLU A 50 -0.25 -12.85 -10.26
C GLU A 50 0.55 -14.04 -10.84
N ASP A 51 0.98 -13.94 -12.10
CA ASP A 51 1.85 -14.92 -12.75
C ASP A 51 3.15 -15.17 -11.97
N ALA A 52 3.77 -14.10 -11.46
CA ALA A 52 4.99 -14.19 -10.68
C ALA A 52 4.74 -14.91 -9.35
N LEU A 53 3.63 -14.61 -8.69
CA LEU A 53 3.19 -15.32 -7.48
C LEU A 53 3.03 -16.82 -7.76
N TYR A 54 2.35 -17.21 -8.83
CA TYR A 54 2.17 -18.62 -9.20
C TYR A 54 3.50 -19.32 -9.51
N LYS A 55 4.50 -18.59 -10.01
CA LYS A 55 5.89 -19.08 -10.19
C LYS A 55 6.66 -19.19 -8.87
N GLY A 56 6.03 -18.94 -7.73
CA GLY A 56 6.62 -19.04 -6.39
C GLY A 56 7.42 -17.80 -5.97
N ILE A 57 7.32 -16.70 -6.72
CA ILE A 57 8.05 -15.46 -6.42
C ILE A 57 7.26 -14.71 -5.33
N SER A 58 7.93 -14.37 -4.23
CA SER A 58 7.29 -13.68 -3.11
C SER A 58 7.08 -12.20 -3.44
N MET A 59 5.85 -11.70 -3.23
CA MET A 59 5.52 -10.29 -3.38
C MET A 59 5.50 -9.61 -2.01
N HIS A 60 6.19 -8.48 -1.92
CA HIS A 60 6.33 -7.71 -0.70
C HIS A 60 5.55 -6.42 -0.80
N PHE A 61 4.63 -6.18 0.13
CA PHE A 61 3.83 -4.96 0.18
C PHE A 61 4.15 -4.18 1.45
N ILE A 62 4.03 -2.86 1.35
CA ILE A 62 4.27 -1.93 2.44
C ILE A 62 3.02 -1.08 2.62
N ALA A 63 2.42 -1.14 3.80
CA ALA A 63 1.43 -0.17 4.26
C ALA A 63 2.13 0.85 5.15
N GLU A 64 1.99 2.13 4.82
CA GLU A 64 2.63 3.24 5.51
C GLU A 64 1.58 4.28 5.89
N ALA A 65 1.63 4.76 7.13
CA ALA A 65 0.79 5.83 7.62
C ALA A 65 1.68 6.92 8.20
N GLU A 66 1.54 8.14 7.69
CA GLU A 66 2.22 9.32 8.17
C GLU A 66 1.22 10.30 8.75
N VAL A 67 1.43 10.68 10.00
CA VAL A 67 0.67 11.74 10.64
C VAL A 67 1.46 13.03 10.52
N VAL A 68 0.90 14.00 9.81
CA VAL A 68 1.52 15.31 9.59
C VAL A 68 0.69 16.40 10.26
N ARG A 69 1.37 17.33 10.89
CA ARG A 69 0.75 18.54 11.46
C ARG A 69 0.76 19.65 10.42
N GLN A 70 -0.42 20.16 10.06
CA GLN A 70 -0.58 21.23 9.08
C GLN A 70 -0.13 22.56 9.69
N ARG A 71 1.00 23.14 9.23
CA ARG A 71 1.54 24.43 9.73
C ARG A 71 1.63 25.45 8.58
N TRP A 72 1.25 26.70 8.85
CA TRP A 72 0.95 27.68 7.81
C TRP A 72 2.15 28.39 7.14
N TYR A 73 3.35 28.50 7.76
CA TYR A 73 4.42 29.33 7.17
C TYR A 73 5.84 28.74 7.10
N TRP A 74 6.07 27.50 7.55
CA TRP A 74 7.36 26.82 7.32
C TRP A 74 7.22 25.31 7.60
N SER A 75 6.95 24.56 6.54
CA SER A 75 7.00 23.08 6.44
C SER A 75 6.01 22.26 7.29
N ASP A 76 5.35 21.31 6.62
CA ASP A 76 4.63 20.23 7.29
C ASP A 76 5.60 19.41 8.15
N LYS A 77 5.23 19.14 9.40
CA LYS A 77 6.04 18.31 10.31
C LYS A 77 5.36 16.96 10.49
N THR A 78 6.04 15.89 10.06
CA THR A 78 5.66 14.52 10.42
C THR A 78 5.83 14.35 11.93
N VAL A 79 4.74 14.04 12.61
CA VAL A 79 4.71 13.82 14.07
C VAL A 79 4.82 12.35 14.43
N ALA A 80 4.32 11.47 13.56
CA ALA A 80 4.42 10.03 13.69
C ALA A 80 4.45 9.38 12.30
N ARG A 81 5.17 8.26 12.20
CA ARG A 81 5.14 7.38 11.03
C ARG A 81 5.04 5.94 11.54
N ALA A 82 4.12 5.18 10.96
CA ALA A 82 3.98 3.75 11.20
C ALA A 82 4.05 3.00 9.88
N THR A 83 4.71 1.84 9.90
CA THR A 83 4.87 0.99 8.71
C THR A 83 4.52 -0.45 9.05
N ARG A 84 3.84 -1.14 8.13
CA ARG A 84 3.58 -2.58 8.17
C ARG A 84 4.06 -3.22 6.88
N PHE A 85 4.76 -4.33 7.02
CA PHE A 85 5.28 -5.12 5.92
C PHE A 85 4.41 -6.35 5.75
N LEU A 86 3.99 -6.61 4.52
CA LEU A 86 3.25 -7.80 4.15
C LEU A 86 4.04 -8.58 3.11
N ARG A 87 3.99 -9.90 3.17
CA ARG A 87 4.57 -10.80 2.18
C ARG A 87 3.54 -11.82 1.77
N LEU A 88 3.20 -11.84 0.49
CA LEU A 88 2.35 -12.84 -0.12
C LEU A 88 3.22 -13.78 -0.97
N ASN A 89 3.04 -15.09 -0.80
CA ASN A 89 3.62 -16.07 -1.70
C ASN A 89 2.72 -17.29 -1.89
N TYR A 90 2.89 -17.94 -3.04
CA TYR A 90 2.26 -19.22 -3.34
C TYR A 90 3.26 -20.35 -3.10
N GLN A 91 2.78 -21.44 -2.52
CA GLN A 91 3.55 -22.66 -2.28
C GLN A 91 3.09 -23.75 -3.26
N PRO A 92 3.82 -24.01 -4.38
CA PRO A 92 3.34 -24.91 -5.43
C PRO A 92 3.14 -26.36 -4.97
N LEU A 93 3.96 -26.82 -4.02
CA LEU A 93 3.92 -28.19 -3.49
C LEU A 93 2.64 -28.45 -2.68
N THR A 94 2.25 -27.48 -1.85
CA THR A 94 1.08 -27.59 -0.97
C THR A 94 -0.16 -26.95 -1.58
N ARG A 95 0.01 -26.21 -2.69
CA ARG A 95 -1.00 -25.37 -3.35
C ARG A 95 -1.66 -24.38 -2.41
N ARG A 96 -0.89 -23.84 -1.46
CA ARG A 96 -1.39 -22.87 -0.47
C ARG A 96 -0.80 -21.50 -0.70
N TRP A 97 -1.63 -20.49 -0.45
CA TRP A 97 -1.20 -19.11 -0.32
C TRP A 97 -0.76 -18.86 1.12
N ARG A 98 0.32 -18.11 1.30
CA ARG A 98 0.77 -17.69 2.62
C ARG A 98 0.96 -16.18 2.64
N LEU A 99 0.22 -15.54 3.53
CA LEU A 99 0.34 -14.14 3.86
C LEU A 99 1.10 -14.01 5.17
N THR A 100 2.21 -13.28 5.16
CA THR A 100 2.95 -12.94 6.38
C THR A 100 2.86 -11.45 6.62
N GLN A 101 2.56 -11.03 7.84
CA GLN A 101 2.54 -9.62 8.26
C GLN A 101 3.59 -9.37 9.34
N SER A 102 4.26 -8.22 9.28
CA SER A 102 5.32 -7.85 10.23
C SER A 102 5.33 -6.34 10.47
N PRO A 103 5.55 -5.87 11.71
CA PRO A 103 5.78 -4.46 12.01
C PRO A 103 7.19 -4.00 11.60
N VAL A 104 8.11 -4.93 11.36
CA VAL A 104 9.51 -4.66 10.94
C VAL A 104 9.79 -5.23 9.54
N PRO A 105 10.75 -4.68 8.79
CA PRO A 105 11.15 -5.25 7.51
C PRO A 105 11.50 -6.74 7.64
N PHE A 106 11.14 -7.54 6.63
CA PHE A 106 11.49 -8.96 6.62
C PHE A 106 13.02 -9.11 6.48
N ALA A 107 13.69 -9.45 7.57
CA ALA A 107 15.11 -9.74 7.55
C ALA A 107 15.37 -11.08 6.84
N ALA A 108 16.47 -11.16 6.09
CA ALA A 108 16.87 -12.37 5.37
C ALA A 108 17.09 -13.59 6.30
N ASN A 109 17.37 -13.36 7.58
CA ASN A 109 17.59 -14.39 8.59
C ASN A 109 16.30 -14.87 9.29
N GLY A 110 15.14 -14.32 8.96
CA GLY A 110 13.85 -14.73 9.52
C GLY A 110 13.64 -14.43 11.00
N LEU A 111 14.53 -13.66 11.63
CA LEU A 111 14.41 -13.27 13.04
C LEU A 111 13.47 -12.06 13.15
N GLY A 112 12.22 -12.31 13.53
CA GLY A 112 11.23 -11.27 13.76
C GLY A 112 9.88 -11.84 14.16
N VAL A 113 9.10 -11.06 14.92
CA VAL A 113 7.70 -11.40 15.20
C VAL A 113 6.90 -11.12 13.94
N SER A 114 6.50 -12.18 13.25
CA SER A 114 5.66 -12.09 12.07
C SER A 114 4.46 -13.00 12.20
N LEU A 115 3.29 -12.51 11.79
CA LEU A 115 2.05 -13.25 11.81
C LEU A 115 1.82 -13.85 10.43
N GLY A 116 1.95 -15.16 10.31
CA GLY A 116 1.68 -15.91 9.08
C GLY A 116 0.29 -16.54 9.09
N GLN A 117 -0.48 -16.33 8.04
CA GLN A 117 -1.74 -17.00 7.77
C GLN A 117 -1.67 -17.72 6.43
N ASN A 118 -2.31 -18.88 6.32
CA ASN A 118 -2.36 -19.65 5.07
C ASN A 118 -3.79 -19.64 4.53
N PHE A 119 -3.93 -19.60 3.21
CA PHE A 119 -5.19 -19.59 2.48
C PHE A 119 -5.15 -20.62 1.36
N GLU A 120 -6.32 -21.06 0.92
CA GLU A 120 -6.46 -22.01 -0.20
C GLU A 120 -6.59 -21.28 -1.52
N GLU A 121 -7.33 -20.16 -1.54
CA GLU A 121 -7.55 -19.36 -2.73
C GLU A 121 -6.88 -17.98 -2.63
N LEU A 122 -6.49 -17.43 -3.79
CA LEU A 122 -5.90 -16.09 -3.87
C LEU A 122 -6.87 -15.00 -3.37
N PRO A 123 -8.17 -14.99 -3.75
CA PRO A 123 -9.11 -13.97 -3.30
C PRO A 123 -9.23 -13.85 -1.78
N ASP A 124 -9.10 -14.95 -1.04
CA ASP A 124 -9.12 -14.94 0.43
C ASP A 124 -7.89 -14.23 1.00
N ALA A 125 -6.71 -14.55 0.47
CA ALA A 125 -5.46 -13.90 0.86
C ALA A 125 -5.49 -12.40 0.55
N LEU A 126 -6.04 -12.03 -0.62
CA LEU A 126 -6.22 -10.63 -1.01
C LEU A 126 -7.22 -9.92 -0.11
N SER A 127 -8.34 -10.56 0.26
CA SER A 127 -9.32 -10.00 1.18
C SER A 127 -8.71 -9.71 2.55
N ALA A 128 -7.82 -10.60 3.03
CA ALA A 128 -7.08 -10.39 4.26
C ALA A 128 -6.06 -9.23 4.17
N MET A 129 -5.45 -9.00 3.01
CA MET A 129 -4.56 -7.85 2.76
C MET A 129 -5.32 -6.53 2.62
N GLN A 130 -6.51 -6.57 2.02
CA GLN A 130 -7.33 -5.40 1.73
C GLN A 130 -7.99 -4.79 2.99
N ARG A 131 -7.99 -5.52 4.12
CA ARG A 131 -8.61 -5.06 5.36
C ARG A 131 -7.56 -4.77 6.43
N ILE A 132 -7.37 -3.49 6.73
CA ILE A 132 -6.55 -3.02 7.84
C ILE A 132 -7.49 -2.56 8.95
N ALA A 133 -7.44 -3.18 10.12
CA ALA A 133 -8.29 -2.84 11.25
C ALA A 133 -7.45 -2.39 12.46
N ARG A 134 -7.93 -1.33 13.13
CA ARG A 134 -7.42 -0.81 14.42
C ARG A 134 -5.88 -0.75 14.48
N TRP A 135 -5.26 -0.25 13.42
CA TRP A 135 -3.81 -0.10 13.38
C TRP A 135 -3.41 1.14 14.15
N LYS A 136 -2.73 0.99 15.28
CA LYS A 136 -2.12 2.11 15.98
C LYS A 136 -1.01 2.75 15.14
N ILE A 137 -1.18 4.02 14.77
CA ILE A 137 -0.27 4.79 13.90
C ILE A 137 0.44 5.95 14.62
N ALA A 138 -0.04 6.35 15.80
CA ALA A 138 0.62 7.31 16.68
C ALA A 138 0.23 7.04 18.14
N ASP A 139 1.12 7.39 19.07
CA ASP A 139 0.81 7.42 20.50
C ASP A 139 -0.05 8.64 20.85
N GLU A 140 -0.82 8.54 21.94
CA GLU A 140 -1.66 9.64 22.44
C GLU A 140 -0.84 10.92 22.67
N ALA A 141 0.33 10.79 23.29
CA ALA A 141 1.24 11.91 23.59
C ALA A 141 1.79 12.64 22.35
N GLN A 142 1.65 12.07 21.15
CA GLN A 142 2.09 12.70 19.89
C GLN A 142 0.99 13.54 19.23
N ILE A 143 -0.26 13.40 19.68
CA ILE A 143 -1.43 14.00 19.06
C ILE A 143 -2.05 15.01 20.02
N ASP A 144 -1.79 16.29 19.76
CA ASP A 144 -2.37 17.40 20.51
C ASP A 144 -3.89 17.53 20.23
N GLU A 145 -4.66 17.91 21.24
CA GLU A 145 -6.06 18.30 21.08
C GLU A 145 -6.18 19.66 20.37
N GLY A 146 -7.21 19.83 19.55
CA GLY A 146 -7.47 21.08 18.81
C GLY A 146 -6.48 21.39 17.68
N VAL A 147 -5.43 20.58 17.48
CA VAL A 147 -4.48 20.74 16.38
C VAL A 147 -4.97 19.99 15.14
N PRO A 148 -5.00 20.63 13.96
CA PRO A 148 -5.34 19.96 12.71
C PRO A 148 -4.17 19.05 12.27
N TYR A 149 -4.47 17.76 12.13
CA TYR A 149 -3.56 16.78 11.55
C TYR A 149 -4.13 16.22 10.25
N VAL A 150 -3.25 15.86 9.34
CA VAL A 150 -3.56 15.06 8.16
C VAL A 150 -2.85 13.73 8.31
N VAL A 151 -3.55 12.64 8.03
CA VAL A 151 -2.97 11.31 7.93
C VAL A 151 -2.86 10.96 6.45
N ASN A 152 -1.63 10.73 5.99
CA ASN A 152 -1.35 10.22 4.66
C ASN A 152 -1.15 8.71 4.78
N PHE A 153 -2.00 7.94 4.12
CA PHE A 153 -1.89 6.49 4.03
C PHE A 153 -1.46 6.10 2.63
N GLN A 154 -0.50 5.17 2.55
CA GLN A 154 -0.05 4.59 1.30
C GLN A 154 0.09 3.07 1.46
N PHE A 155 -0.39 2.33 0.46
CA PHE A 155 -0.15 0.90 0.30
C PHE A 155 0.55 0.68 -1.04
N ARG A 156 1.71 0.03 -1.04
CA ARG A 156 2.50 -0.16 -2.26
C ARG A 156 3.14 -1.53 -2.36
N LEU A 157 3.38 -1.99 -3.59
CA LEU A 157 4.27 -3.12 -3.87
C LEU A 157 5.74 -2.65 -3.83
N ASP A 158 6.57 -3.31 -3.02
CA ASP A 158 8.00 -3.02 -2.91
C ASP A 158 8.80 -3.78 -3.97
N MET A 159 9.09 -3.10 -5.08
CA MET A 159 9.88 -3.66 -6.19
C MET A 159 11.35 -3.92 -5.82
N SER A 160 11.88 -3.29 -4.75
CA SER A 160 13.28 -3.46 -4.35
C SER A 160 13.60 -4.88 -3.87
N GLN A 161 12.58 -5.61 -3.42
CA GLN A 161 12.68 -6.99 -2.93
C GLN A 161 12.51 -8.04 -4.03
N LEU A 162 12.16 -7.63 -5.26
CA LEU A 162 12.04 -8.57 -6.38
C LEU A 162 13.41 -9.13 -6.79
N PRO A 163 13.50 -10.36 -7.30
CA PRO A 163 14.73 -10.88 -7.89
C PRO A 163 15.27 -9.93 -8.98
N ARG A 164 16.59 -9.73 -9.04
CA ARG A 164 17.24 -8.81 -10.00
C ARG A 164 16.78 -8.96 -11.46
N PRO A 165 16.57 -10.17 -12.01
CA PRO A 165 16.06 -10.31 -13.37
C PRO A 165 14.69 -9.64 -13.59
N LEU A 166 13.80 -9.69 -12.59
CA LEU A 166 12.49 -9.05 -12.66
C LEU A 166 12.55 -7.55 -12.42
N GLN A 167 13.51 -7.07 -11.62
CA GLN A 167 13.71 -5.63 -11.43
C GLN A 167 13.98 -4.92 -12.76
N ILE A 168 14.79 -5.53 -13.64
CA ILE A 168 15.10 -4.96 -14.97
C ILE A 168 13.86 -4.92 -15.87
N GLY A 169 12.97 -5.92 -15.76
CA GLY A 169 11.70 -5.96 -16.50
C GLY A 169 10.61 -5.04 -15.95
N ALA A 170 10.70 -4.65 -14.68
CA ALA A 170 9.77 -3.74 -14.02
C ALA A 170 10.12 -2.25 -14.27
N VAL A 171 11.40 -1.93 -14.49
CA VAL A 171 11.83 -0.56 -14.83
C VAL A 171 11.25 -0.15 -16.19
N GLY A 172 10.30 0.78 -16.18
CA GLY A 172 9.65 1.32 -17.38
C GLY A 172 8.38 0.60 -17.84
N ARG A 173 7.89 -0.41 -17.10
CA ARG A 173 6.59 -1.06 -17.38
C ARG A 173 5.59 -0.78 -16.27
N SER A 174 4.44 -0.18 -16.60
CA SER A 174 3.33 0.10 -15.66
C SER A 174 2.73 -1.15 -15.00
N GLY A 175 2.94 -2.34 -15.57
CA GLY A 175 2.31 -3.58 -15.09
C GLY A 175 2.76 -4.08 -13.72
N TRP A 176 3.80 -3.52 -13.11
CA TRP A 176 4.21 -3.88 -11.74
C TRP A 176 3.79 -2.85 -10.69
N ASP A 177 3.31 -1.68 -11.11
CA ASP A 177 3.12 -0.55 -10.22
C ASP A 177 1.78 -0.63 -9.49
N ILE A 178 1.83 -1.09 -8.24
CA ILE A 178 0.67 -1.07 -7.33
C ILE A 178 0.97 -0.01 -6.28
N VAL A 179 0.27 1.12 -6.38
CA VAL A 179 0.31 2.19 -5.38
C VAL A 179 -1.11 2.69 -5.13
N LEU A 180 -1.58 2.48 -3.91
CA LEU A 180 -2.84 3.02 -3.41
C LEU A 180 -2.51 4.07 -2.37
N ALA A 181 -3.10 5.26 -2.46
CA ALA A 181 -2.85 6.32 -1.48
C ALA A 181 -4.14 7.08 -1.18
N ARG A 182 -4.29 7.50 0.07
CA ARG A 182 -5.39 8.35 0.51
C ARG A 182 -4.96 9.19 1.70
N SER A 183 -5.34 10.47 1.67
CA SER A 183 -5.12 11.40 2.76
C SER A 183 -6.44 11.79 3.39
N VAL A 184 -6.50 11.77 4.72
CA VAL A 184 -7.69 12.14 5.49
C VAL A 184 -7.28 13.10 6.61
N ARG A 185 -8.11 14.13 6.84
CA ARG A 185 -7.93 15.02 8.00
C ARG A 185 -8.42 14.29 9.24
N LEU A 186 -7.63 14.36 10.30
CA LEU A 186 -8.03 13.86 11.61
C LEU A 186 -9.21 14.72 12.11
N PRO A 187 -10.42 14.16 12.30
CA PRO A 187 -11.52 14.92 12.86
C PRO A 187 -11.14 15.48 14.24
N ALA A 188 -11.69 16.65 14.56
CA ALA A 188 -11.64 17.15 15.93
C ALA A 188 -12.32 16.12 16.84
N ALA A 189 -11.83 15.95 18.07
CA ALA A 189 -12.47 15.08 19.03
C ALA A 189 -13.95 15.51 19.16
N GLU A 190 -14.85 14.66 18.68
CA GLU A 190 -16.28 14.92 18.83
C GLU A 190 -16.57 14.81 20.33
N ALA A 191 -16.91 15.95 20.94
CA ALA A 191 -17.31 15.99 22.34
C ALA A 191 -18.56 15.12 22.47
N ALA A 192 -18.38 13.89 22.96
CA ALA A 192 -19.47 13.00 23.30
C ALA A 192 -20.45 13.75 24.19
N ARG A 193 -21.68 13.95 23.69
CA ARG A 193 -22.82 14.42 24.47
C ARG A 193 -23.48 13.26 25.18
#